data_AF-A0A835G4F7-F1
#
_entry.id   AF-A0A835G4F7-F1
#
_cell.length_a   1.000
_cell.length_b   1.000
_cell.length_c   1.000
_cell.angle_alpha   90.00
_cell.angle_beta   90.00
_cell.angle_gamma   90.00
#
_symmetry.space_group_name_H-M   'P 1'
#
loop_
_entity.id
_entity.type
_entity.pdbx_description
1 polymer ?
#
loop_
_entity_poly.entity_id
_entity_poly.type
_entity_poly.pdbx_seq_one_letter_code
_entity_poly.pdbx_strand_id
1 'polypeptide(L)'
;MNYRAGVLHLQNKDISEYTRVIREAGNTDVDIVVLPSLDSVESSDKYDEIVDVISKTAKQASVYVAIHMYEKARCHLGYEVIRSNLVFDRKGDIISVYRKPQNGKANCTASPSELVTFTSDFGVTFGVMMEEDLALSNVEQLKGVKNFILTGDWQSEVPLLSAAKFAPSWSYTNDVNLVSTYGIYSGKAGLKTGSGSLVVADLQKDCENEVAAVPLVIAPENFLAEDLSLYVMKQLDLQASANGYTETICHRSFCCEFYVKTAKDVKTESTYNLATFNGVRPFGANHNVATQICVLSGSQNNVNFEIISITANFTKQSSQYPIVQSTAVLPTEAFNFEVKNNGVTEQVTLELENGKNIMNFGIFGKNANVDLEKDYVVEKNSTDKVESDFVEYFFNEDVQEFVDYLWIRLRVLIVVVSIYFLEMM
;
A
#
# COMPACT_ATOMS: atom_id res chain seq x y z
N MET A 1 6.73 -8.91 26.77
CA MET A 1 6.35 -7.56 27.27
C MET A 1 5.55 -6.88 26.18
N ASN A 2 4.57 -6.04 26.52
CA ASN A 2 3.66 -5.43 25.54
C ASN A 2 3.87 -3.90 25.45
N TYR A 3 3.32 -3.29 24.41
CA TYR A 3 3.14 -1.85 24.27
C TYR A 3 1.78 -1.57 23.63
N ARG A 4 1.25 -0.35 23.80
CA ARG A 4 -0.07 0.05 23.28
C ARG A 4 0.08 0.99 22.10
N ALA A 5 -0.47 0.58 20.97
CA ALA A 5 -0.47 1.38 19.74
C ALA A 5 -1.87 1.90 19.46
N GLY A 6 -1.95 3.15 19.01
CA GLY A 6 -3.16 3.82 18.56
C GLY A 6 -3.10 4.16 17.08
N VAL A 7 -4.21 3.97 16.37
CA VAL A 7 -4.40 4.42 14.98
C VAL A 7 -5.69 5.20 14.89
N LEU A 8 -5.64 6.31 14.16
CA LEU A 8 -6.78 7.18 13.96
C LEU A 8 -7.51 6.86 12.66
N HIS A 9 -8.77 6.46 12.77
CA HIS A 9 -9.67 6.24 11.63
C HIS A 9 -10.45 7.52 11.32
N LEU A 10 -9.76 8.58 10.87
CA LEU A 10 -10.43 9.82 10.47
C LEU A 10 -10.71 9.84 8.97
N GLN A 11 -11.95 10.21 8.63
CA GLN A 11 -12.30 10.67 7.29
C GLN A 11 -12.10 12.19 7.12
N ASN A 12 -11.98 12.93 8.22
CA ASN A 12 -11.75 14.38 8.22
C ASN A 12 -10.32 14.71 8.65
N LYS A 13 -9.57 15.40 7.79
CA LYS A 13 -8.13 15.66 7.93
C LYS A 13 -7.86 17.06 8.52
N ASP A 14 -8.45 17.39 9.68
CA ASP A 14 -8.27 18.69 10.35
C ASP A 14 -7.25 18.60 11.50
N ILE A 15 -6.34 19.57 11.60
CA ILE A 15 -5.31 19.68 12.64
C ILE A 15 -5.90 19.70 14.08
N SER A 16 -7.08 20.31 14.25
CA SER A 16 -7.78 20.33 15.53
C SER A 16 -8.18 18.93 16.01
N GLU A 17 -8.53 18.05 15.07
CA GLU A 17 -8.83 16.65 15.35
C GLU A 17 -7.57 15.88 15.75
N TYR A 18 -6.41 16.15 15.13
CA TYR A 18 -5.15 15.52 15.55
C TYR A 18 -4.81 15.89 16.99
N THR A 19 -4.99 17.15 17.35
CA THR A 19 -4.76 17.60 18.73
C THR A 19 -5.67 16.88 19.72
N ARG A 20 -6.95 16.71 19.37
CA ARG A 20 -7.93 15.98 20.19
C ARG A 20 -7.51 14.52 20.38
N VAL A 21 -7.09 13.86 19.30
CA VAL A 21 -6.75 12.44 19.29
C VAL A 21 -5.45 12.15 20.04
N ILE A 22 -4.43 12.99 19.89
CA ILE A 22 -3.18 12.83 20.64
C ILE A 22 -3.46 12.93 22.16
N ARG A 23 -4.33 13.85 22.58
CA ARG A 23 -4.76 13.96 23.99
C ARG A 23 -5.58 12.75 24.44
N GLU A 24 -6.48 12.26 23.60
CA GLU A 24 -7.23 11.03 23.87
C GLU A 24 -6.31 9.81 24.03
N ALA A 25 -5.27 9.70 23.19
CA ALA A 25 -4.25 8.66 23.28
C ALA A 25 -3.47 8.75 24.60
N GLY A 26 -3.04 9.95 25.01
CA GLY A 26 -2.39 10.15 26.31
C GLY A 26 -3.28 9.79 27.50
N ASN A 27 -4.57 10.14 27.45
CA ASN A 27 -5.54 9.80 28.49
C ASN A 27 -5.87 8.29 28.55
N THR A 28 -5.63 7.56 27.47
CA THR A 28 -5.92 6.12 27.37
C THR A 28 -4.67 5.26 27.50
N ASP A 29 -3.54 5.84 27.95
CA ASP A 29 -2.27 5.13 28.18
C ASP A 29 -1.76 4.41 26.92
N VAL A 30 -1.87 5.09 25.78
CA VAL A 30 -1.28 4.68 24.51
C VAL A 30 0.20 5.08 24.50
N ASP A 31 1.08 4.17 24.11
CA ASP A 31 2.52 4.45 24.02
C ASP A 31 2.86 5.25 22.75
N ILE A 32 2.24 4.88 21.62
CA ILE A 32 2.45 5.50 20.31
C ILE A 32 1.17 5.61 19.50
N VAL A 33 0.93 6.76 18.88
CA VAL A 33 -0.20 7.00 17.96
C VAL A 33 0.29 7.31 16.55
N VAL A 34 -0.34 6.68 15.56
CA VAL A 34 -0.11 6.92 14.14
C VAL A 34 -1.26 7.73 13.56
N LEU A 35 -0.93 8.88 12.96
CA LEU A 35 -1.88 9.82 12.39
C LEU A 35 -1.99 9.65 10.86
N PRO A 36 -3.17 9.92 10.27
CA PRO A 36 -3.33 9.96 8.83
C PRO A 36 -2.55 11.12 8.20
N SER A 37 -2.24 11.02 6.91
CA SER A 37 -1.61 12.09 6.15
C SER A 37 -2.57 13.24 5.90
N LEU A 38 -2.08 14.47 5.98
CA LEU A 38 -2.78 15.66 5.48
C LEU A 38 -2.65 15.75 3.95
N ASP A 39 -3.52 16.54 3.31
CA ASP A 39 -3.38 16.86 1.89
C ASP A 39 -2.00 17.50 1.61
N SER A 40 -1.42 17.20 0.46
CA SER A 40 -0.07 17.66 0.11
C SER A 40 0.08 19.18 0.08
N VAL A 41 -0.94 19.91 -0.36
CA VAL A 41 -0.91 21.38 -0.41
C VAL A 41 -1.01 21.92 1.01
N GLU A 42 -2.00 21.47 1.77
CA GLU A 42 -2.19 21.92 3.16
C GLU A 42 -0.97 21.59 4.04
N SER A 43 -0.48 20.37 3.94
CA SER A 43 0.68 19.91 4.72
C SER A 43 1.92 20.73 4.41
N SER A 44 2.14 21.10 3.15
CA SER A 44 3.36 21.79 2.73
C SER A 44 3.32 23.30 2.98
N ASP A 45 2.13 23.91 2.96
CA ASP A 45 1.96 25.34 3.27
C ASP A 45 1.99 25.62 4.78
N LYS A 46 1.49 24.68 5.60
CA LYS A 46 1.42 24.82 7.06
C LYS A 46 2.42 23.94 7.81
N TYR A 47 3.47 23.46 7.13
CA TYR A 47 4.40 22.47 7.68
C TYR A 47 4.91 22.82 9.08
N ASP A 48 5.47 24.02 9.25
CA ASP A 48 6.04 24.47 10.53
C ASP A 48 4.97 24.61 11.64
N GLU A 49 3.77 25.08 11.28
CA GLU A 49 2.64 25.21 12.21
C GLU A 49 2.19 23.83 12.70
N ILE A 50 2.04 22.87 11.78
CA ILE A 50 1.64 21.51 12.11
C ILE A 50 2.71 20.85 12.99
N VAL A 51 4.00 20.98 12.64
CA VAL A 51 5.11 20.43 13.44
C VAL A 51 5.11 21.01 14.86
N ASP A 52 4.93 22.32 15.02
CA ASP A 52 4.87 22.98 16.33
C ASP A 52 3.66 22.51 17.16
N VAL A 53 2.47 22.41 16.53
CA VAL A 53 1.25 21.92 17.20
C VAL A 53 1.39 20.47 17.63
N ILE A 54 1.88 19.60 16.76
CA ILE A 54 2.07 18.17 17.06
C ILE A 54 3.13 17.98 18.15
N SER A 55 4.28 18.66 18.05
CA SER A 55 5.34 18.62 19.07
C SER A 55 4.81 19.02 20.45
N LYS A 56 4.12 20.17 20.55
CA LYS A 56 3.54 20.64 21.82
C LYS A 56 2.49 19.68 22.36
N THR A 57 1.67 19.11 21.49
CA THR A 57 0.58 18.22 21.91
C THR A 57 1.12 16.86 22.36
N ALA A 58 2.10 16.29 21.63
CA ALA A 58 2.80 15.07 22.01
C ALA A 58 3.45 15.21 23.39
N LYS A 59 4.12 16.34 23.63
CA LYS A 59 4.70 16.69 24.93
C LYS A 59 3.66 16.76 26.06
N GLN A 60 2.55 17.44 25.81
CA GLN A 60 1.49 17.60 26.81
C GLN A 60 0.82 16.27 27.15
N ALA A 61 0.62 15.41 26.15
CA ALA A 61 -0.02 14.11 26.29
C ALA A 61 0.95 12.99 26.69
N SER A 62 2.27 13.24 26.67
CA SER A 62 3.32 12.25 26.95
C SER A 62 3.21 10.97 26.10
N VAL A 63 2.94 11.12 24.80
CA VAL A 63 2.75 10.03 23.84
C VAL A 63 3.68 10.19 22.64
N TYR A 64 4.17 9.08 22.08
CA TYR A 64 4.87 9.12 20.80
C TYR A 64 3.88 9.39 19.67
N VAL A 65 4.24 10.22 18.69
CA VAL A 65 3.37 10.53 17.55
C VAL A 65 4.13 10.28 16.26
N ALA A 66 3.57 9.49 15.36
CA ALA A 66 4.08 9.32 14.01
C ALA A 66 3.09 9.88 12.98
N ILE A 67 3.59 10.65 12.01
CA ILE A 67 2.79 11.34 11.01
C ILE A 67 3.54 11.43 9.68
N HIS A 68 2.80 11.30 8.58
CA HIS A 68 3.28 11.60 7.24
C HIS A 68 2.93 13.03 6.85
N MET A 69 3.91 13.76 6.31
CA MET A 69 3.80 15.16 5.93
C MET A 69 4.51 15.42 4.60
N TYR A 70 4.06 16.45 3.90
CA TYR A 70 4.72 17.02 2.74
C TYR A 70 5.45 18.30 3.15
N GLU A 71 6.73 18.42 2.82
CA GLU A 71 7.56 19.61 3.07
C GLU A 71 8.01 20.23 1.73
N LYS A 72 8.07 21.57 1.66
CA LYS A 72 8.75 22.27 0.56
C LYS A 72 10.21 22.45 0.95
N ALA A 73 11.12 21.72 0.31
CA ALA A 73 12.54 21.94 0.49
C ALA A 73 13.14 22.66 -0.72
N ARG A 74 14.17 23.46 -0.45
CA ARG A 74 14.94 24.13 -1.49
C ARG A 74 16.05 23.21 -1.98
N CYS A 75 15.98 22.84 -3.26
CA CYS A 75 16.92 21.94 -3.90
C CYS A 75 17.52 22.61 -5.14
N HIS A 76 18.83 22.88 -5.09
CA HIS A 76 19.60 23.59 -6.09
C HIS A 76 18.89 24.82 -6.71
N LEU A 77 18.16 24.62 -7.82
CA LEU A 77 17.56 25.62 -8.68
C LEU A 77 16.08 25.92 -8.36
N GLY A 78 15.44 25.17 -7.46
CA GLY A 78 14.00 25.32 -7.19
C GLY A 78 13.55 24.83 -5.82
N TYR A 79 12.24 24.97 -5.58
CA TYR A 79 11.57 24.30 -4.47
C TYR A 79 10.97 23.00 -4.96
N GLU A 80 11.15 21.94 -4.18
CA GLU A 80 10.62 20.61 -4.45
C GLU A 80 9.78 20.16 -3.26
N VAL A 81 8.74 19.39 -3.56
CA VAL A 81 7.90 18.77 -2.53
C VAL A 81 8.50 17.41 -2.16
N ILE A 82 8.73 17.21 -0.87
CA ILE A 82 9.29 16.00 -0.28
C ILE A 82 8.28 15.41 0.68
N ARG A 83 8.13 14.09 0.62
CA ARG A 83 7.37 13.30 1.58
C ARG A 83 8.25 12.99 2.78
N SER A 84 7.71 13.17 3.98
CA SER A 84 8.43 13.04 5.24
C SER A 84 7.58 12.31 6.27
N ASN A 85 8.07 11.17 6.77
CA ASN A 85 7.55 10.56 7.97
C ASN A 85 8.33 11.08 9.17
N LEU A 86 7.63 11.73 10.10
CA LEU A 86 8.19 12.27 11.33
C LEU A 86 7.73 11.44 12.51
N VAL A 87 8.64 11.20 13.45
CA VAL A 87 8.31 10.61 14.75
C VAL A 87 8.71 11.57 15.86
N PHE A 88 7.73 11.97 16.66
CA PHE A 88 7.87 12.78 17.85
C PHE A 88 7.90 11.86 19.08
N ASP A 89 8.81 12.12 20.01
CA ASP A 89 8.83 11.42 21.30
C ASP A 89 7.85 12.05 22.32
N ARG A 90 7.79 11.46 23.52
CA ARG A 90 6.96 11.96 24.63
C ARG A 90 7.32 13.36 25.12
N LYS A 91 8.48 13.91 24.74
CA LYS A 91 8.90 15.29 25.06
C LYS A 91 8.55 16.26 23.96
N GLY A 92 8.02 15.77 22.83
CA GLY A 92 7.73 16.54 21.64
C GLY A 92 8.95 16.72 20.72
N ASP A 93 10.06 16.03 20.98
CA ASP A 93 11.27 16.12 20.16
C ASP A 93 11.13 15.21 18.93
N ILE A 94 11.57 15.68 17.76
CA ILE A 94 11.63 14.84 16.56
C ILE A 94 12.83 13.90 16.67
N ILE A 95 12.57 12.60 16.78
CA ILE A 95 13.62 11.58 16.99
C ILE A 95 13.88 10.70 15.77
N SER A 96 12.99 10.73 14.78
CA SER A 96 13.16 10.03 13.51
C SER A 96 12.54 10.83 12.38
N VAL A 97 13.25 10.89 11.26
CA VAL A 97 12.81 11.55 10.03
C VAL A 97 13.15 10.65 8.86
N TYR A 98 12.14 10.24 8.11
CA TYR A 98 12.30 9.44 6.89
C TYR A 98 11.75 10.19 5.69
N ARG A 99 12.60 10.50 4.72
CA ARG A 99 12.31 11.40 3.59
C ARG A 99 12.42 10.70 2.25
N LYS A 100 11.45 10.99 1.38
CA LYS A 100 11.48 10.60 -0.02
C LYS A 100 11.00 11.73 -0.92
N PRO A 101 11.52 11.82 -2.15
CA PRO A 101 10.98 12.77 -3.10
C PRO A 101 9.54 12.41 -3.48
N GLN A 102 8.75 13.44 -3.80
CA GLN A 102 7.44 13.25 -4.42
C GLN A 102 7.56 12.78 -5.87
N ASN A 103 8.44 13.45 -6.62
CA ASN A 103 8.72 13.14 -8.02
C ASN A 103 10.14 12.59 -8.07
N GLY A 104 10.36 11.39 -8.61
CA GLY A 104 11.64 10.66 -8.57
C GLY A 104 12.85 11.29 -9.26
N LYS A 105 12.82 12.61 -9.51
CA LYS A 105 13.88 13.46 -10.04
C LYS A 105 14.68 14.15 -8.91
N ALA A 106 14.03 14.45 -7.79
CA ALA A 106 14.60 15.15 -6.64
C ALA A 106 15.25 14.14 -5.65
N ASN A 107 16.45 14.38 -5.12
CA ASN A 107 16.98 13.53 -4.03
C ASN A 107 17.84 14.28 -2.99
N CYS A 108 17.85 15.61 -3.07
CA CYS A 108 18.62 16.53 -2.22
C CYS A 108 18.47 16.29 -0.71
N THR A 109 17.32 15.84 -0.25
CA THR A 109 17.01 15.60 1.17
C THR A 109 16.54 14.17 1.44
N ALA A 110 16.67 13.27 0.45
CA ALA A 110 16.21 11.90 0.58
C ALA A 110 16.98 11.17 1.68
N SER A 111 16.27 10.38 2.47
CA SER A 111 16.90 9.49 3.43
C SER A 111 17.73 8.41 2.70
N PRO A 112 18.73 7.82 3.38
CA PRO A 112 19.44 6.66 2.84
C PRO A 112 18.46 5.55 2.45
N SER A 113 18.89 4.69 1.52
CA SER A 113 18.12 3.50 1.13
C SER A 113 18.01 2.44 2.24
N GLU A 114 18.73 2.61 3.34
CA GLU A 114 18.65 1.72 4.49
C GLU A 114 17.40 2.00 5.34
N LEU A 115 16.88 0.95 5.99
CA LEU A 115 15.77 1.06 6.94
C LEU A 115 16.06 2.08 8.03
N VAL A 116 15.23 3.12 8.11
CA VAL A 116 15.25 4.12 9.19
C VAL A 116 14.59 3.51 10.42
N THR A 117 15.28 3.61 11.57
CA THR A 117 14.81 3.03 12.83
C THR A 117 14.99 4.00 14.00
N PHE A 118 14.18 3.81 15.04
CA PHE A 118 14.39 4.44 16.34
C PHE A 118 14.03 3.46 17.46
N THR A 119 14.59 3.66 18.65
CA THR A 119 14.26 2.88 19.85
C THR A 119 13.55 3.76 20.85
N SER A 120 12.37 3.31 21.31
CA SER A 120 11.58 4.03 22.31
C SER A 120 12.12 3.87 23.73
N ASP A 121 11.67 4.74 24.64
CA ASP A 121 11.96 4.65 26.07
C ASP A 121 11.35 3.40 26.75
N PHE A 122 10.31 2.82 26.14
CA PHE A 122 9.73 1.53 26.54
C PHE A 122 10.43 0.32 25.86
N GLY A 123 11.60 0.52 25.25
CA GLY A 123 12.48 -0.55 24.79
C GLY A 123 11.98 -1.29 23.54
N VAL A 124 11.26 -0.61 22.66
CA VAL A 124 10.85 -1.15 21.35
C VAL A 124 11.60 -0.43 20.25
N THR A 125 12.23 -1.19 19.36
CA THR A 125 12.81 -0.65 18.13
C THR A 125 11.78 -0.70 17.02
N PHE A 126 11.48 0.45 16.44
CA PHE A 126 10.56 0.61 15.32
C PHE A 126 11.32 0.88 14.03
N GLY A 127 10.89 0.23 12.95
CA GLY A 127 11.20 0.62 11.58
C GLY A 127 10.16 1.60 11.06
N VAL A 128 10.60 2.66 10.38
CA VAL A 128 9.72 3.67 9.79
C VAL A 128 9.68 3.46 8.27
N MET A 129 8.49 3.28 7.72
CA MET A 129 8.27 2.95 6.30
C MET A 129 7.19 3.85 5.69
N MET A 130 7.26 4.04 4.37
CA MET A 130 6.19 4.58 3.53
C MET A 130 5.55 3.44 2.70
N GLU A 131 4.41 3.70 2.10
CA GLU A 131 3.49 2.74 1.50
C GLU A 131 4.18 1.91 0.43
N GLU A 132 4.96 2.57 -0.43
CA GLU A 132 5.73 1.87 -1.46
C GLU A 132 6.80 0.93 -0.87
N ASP A 133 7.32 1.22 0.33
CA ASP A 133 8.35 0.37 0.94
C ASP A 133 7.80 -0.98 1.32
N LEU A 134 6.50 -1.08 1.60
CA LEU A 134 5.88 -2.36 1.89
C LEU A 134 6.05 -3.33 0.71
N ALA A 135 5.80 -2.83 -0.50
CA ALA A 135 5.96 -3.60 -1.74
C ALA A 135 7.43 -3.73 -2.17
N LEU A 136 8.27 -2.73 -1.91
CA LEU A 136 9.67 -2.71 -2.36
C LEU A 136 10.63 -3.42 -1.40
N SER A 137 10.32 -3.49 -0.11
CA SER A 137 11.23 -4.04 0.90
C SER A 137 11.37 -5.56 0.84
N ASN A 138 12.57 -6.04 1.11
CA ASN A 138 12.87 -7.47 1.23
C ASN A 138 13.08 -7.85 2.70
N VAL A 139 12.87 -9.13 3.03
CA VAL A 139 13.02 -9.65 4.41
C VAL A 139 14.41 -9.33 5.00
N GLU A 140 15.46 -9.40 4.18
CA GLU A 140 16.84 -9.08 4.60
C GLU A 140 17.00 -7.62 5.05
N GLN A 141 16.22 -6.70 4.48
CA GLN A 141 16.27 -5.28 4.80
C GLN A 141 15.59 -4.95 6.14
N LEU A 142 14.83 -5.89 6.70
CA LEU A 142 14.16 -5.71 7.99
C LEU A 142 15.13 -5.73 9.17
N LYS A 143 16.37 -6.22 8.98
CA LYS A 143 17.46 -6.21 9.99
C LYS A 143 17.03 -6.73 11.39
N GLY A 144 16.08 -7.67 11.43
CA GLY A 144 15.55 -8.25 12.68
C GLY A 144 14.57 -7.38 13.46
N VAL A 145 14.16 -6.22 12.91
CA VAL A 145 13.13 -5.37 13.51
C VAL A 145 11.78 -6.07 13.48
N LYS A 146 11.03 -6.01 14.58
CA LYS A 146 9.72 -6.66 14.75
C LYS A 146 8.53 -5.70 14.77
N ASN A 147 8.78 -4.40 14.82
CA ASN A 147 7.73 -3.40 14.96
C ASN A 147 7.92 -2.32 13.90
N PHE A 148 6.89 -2.04 13.13
CA PHE A 148 6.94 -1.10 12.02
C PHE A 148 5.82 -0.08 12.09
N ILE A 149 6.14 1.12 11.65
CA ILE A 149 5.20 2.22 11.45
C ILE A 149 5.13 2.48 9.95
N LEU A 150 3.92 2.48 9.41
CA LEU A 150 3.66 2.72 8.00
C LEU A 150 2.71 3.90 7.85
N THR A 151 3.19 4.96 7.19
CA THR A 151 2.41 6.19 7.00
C THR A 151 2.65 6.82 5.64
N GLY A 152 1.55 7.33 5.08
CA GLY A 152 1.41 8.07 3.83
C GLY A 152 0.10 7.69 3.15
N ASP A 153 -0.17 8.26 1.97
CA ASP A 153 -1.38 8.04 1.18
C ASP A 153 -1.17 7.75 -0.32
N TRP A 154 -0.01 7.23 -0.73
CA TRP A 154 0.28 6.87 -2.11
C TRP A 154 -0.63 5.73 -2.62
N GLN A 155 -1.25 5.95 -3.78
CA GLN A 155 -2.05 4.93 -4.47
C GLN A 155 -1.17 4.16 -5.47
N SER A 156 -1.14 2.84 -5.35
CA SER A 156 -0.40 1.98 -6.28
C SER A 156 -1.16 1.73 -7.58
N GLU A 157 -0.42 1.71 -8.69
CA GLU A 157 -0.84 1.29 -10.03
C GLU A 157 -1.07 -0.22 -10.13
N VAL A 158 -0.59 -0.99 -9.14
CA VAL A 158 -0.90 -2.41 -8.94
C VAL A 158 -1.81 -2.50 -7.72
N PRO A 159 -3.15 -2.56 -7.90
CA PRO A 159 -4.10 -2.51 -6.79
C PRO A 159 -3.82 -3.51 -5.67
N LEU A 160 -3.37 -4.73 -5.99
CA LEU A 160 -2.98 -5.75 -5.00
C LEU A 160 -1.77 -5.35 -4.13
N LEU A 161 -0.90 -4.46 -4.62
CA LEU A 161 0.26 -3.92 -3.90
C LEU A 161 -0.04 -2.59 -3.18
N SER A 162 -1.26 -2.07 -3.26
CA SER A 162 -1.64 -0.92 -2.45
C SER A 162 -1.47 -1.26 -0.96
N ALA A 163 -0.90 -0.35 -0.17
CA ALA A 163 -0.59 -0.60 1.24
C ALA A 163 -1.82 -1.07 2.03
N ALA A 164 -2.99 -0.50 1.75
CA ALA A 164 -4.24 -0.88 2.39
C ALA A 164 -4.64 -2.36 2.17
N LYS A 165 -4.28 -2.94 1.02
CA LYS A 165 -4.54 -4.36 0.71
C LYS A 165 -3.37 -5.27 1.08
N PHE A 166 -2.15 -4.76 0.99
CA PHE A 166 -0.95 -5.57 1.14
C PHE A 166 -0.46 -5.66 2.59
N ALA A 167 -0.76 -4.66 3.43
CA ALA A 167 -0.33 -4.59 4.84
C ALA A 167 -0.64 -5.84 5.68
N PRO A 168 -1.87 -6.42 5.65
CA PRO A 168 -2.16 -7.62 6.44
C PRO A 168 -1.30 -8.81 6.02
N SER A 169 -1.14 -9.00 4.72
CA SER A 169 -0.35 -10.10 4.15
C SER A 169 1.14 -9.94 4.46
N TRP A 170 1.65 -8.72 4.32
CA TRP A 170 3.05 -8.41 4.60
C TRP A 170 3.40 -8.60 6.08
N SER A 171 2.54 -8.11 6.99
CA SER A 171 2.70 -8.30 8.44
C SER A 171 2.64 -9.79 8.83
N TYR A 172 1.72 -10.54 8.24
CA TYR A 172 1.57 -11.98 8.46
C TYR A 172 2.78 -12.78 8.00
N THR A 173 3.24 -12.58 6.76
CA THR A 173 4.36 -13.35 6.18
C THR A 173 5.68 -13.04 6.89
N ASN A 174 5.93 -11.77 7.24
CA ASN A 174 7.17 -11.36 7.92
C ASN A 174 7.11 -11.59 9.44
N ASP A 175 5.93 -11.88 10.00
CA ASP A 175 5.69 -12.04 11.43
C ASP A 175 6.19 -10.85 12.25
N VAL A 176 5.67 -9.67 11.88
CA VAL A 176 6.03 -8.37 12.48
C VAL A 176 4.78 -7.55 12.79
N ASN A 177 4.84 -6.75 13.85
CA ASN A 177 3.83 -5.75 14.15
C ASN A 177 3.90 -4.62 13.14
N LEU A 178 2.74 -4.20 12.64
CA LEU A 178 2.60 -3.11 11.68
C LEU A 178 1.49 -2.17 12.15
N VAL A 179 1.88 -0.96 12.56
CA VAL A 179 0.95 0.10 12.95
C VAL A 179 0.83 1.07 11.78
N SER A 180 -0.35 1.15 11.16
CA SER A 180 -0.57 1.94 9.95
C SER A 180 -1.90 2.67 9.99
N THR A 181 -2.07 3.65 9.12
CA THR A 181 -3.36 4.34 8.90
C THR A 181 -4.48 3.42 8.40
N TYR A 182 -4.13 2.23 7.90
CA TYR A 182 -5.07 1.21 7.42
C TYR A 182 -5.48 0.19 8.49
N GLY A 183 -4.78 0.17 9.62
CA GLY A 183 -5.02 -0.77 10.71
C GLY A 183 -3.77 -1.09 11.52
N ILE A 184 -4.00 -1.78 12.64
CA ILE A 184 -2.96 -2.32 13.51
C ILE A 184 -2.89 -3.84 13.29
N TYR A 185 -1.78 -4.33 12.77
CA TYR A 185 -1.57 -5.75 12.51
C TYR A 185 -0.49 -6.30 13.44
N SER A 186 -0.76 -7.45 14.04
CA SER A 186 0.12 -8.08 15.03
C SER A 186 0.69 -9.38 14.47
N GLY A 187 1.61 -9.24 13.51
CA GLY A 187 2.22 -10.36 12.81
C GLY A 187 1.18 -11.36 12.31
N LYS A 188 1.38 -12.64 12.68
CA LYS A 188 0.45 -13.71 12.30
C LYS A 188 -0.94 -13.60 12.91
N ALA A 189 -1.13 -12.89 14.03
CA ALA A 189 -2.46 -12.74 14.64
C ALA A 189 -3.38 -11.80 13.88
N GLY A 190 -2.87 -11.12 12.85
CA GLY A 190 -3.66 -10.30 11.94
C GLY A 190 -4.14 -8.99 12.56
N LEU A 191 -5.26 -8.50 12.04
CA LEU A 191 -5.82 -7.19 12.38
C LEU A 191 -6.35 -7.16 13.82
N LYS A 192 -5.85 -6.21 14.61
CA LYS A 192 -6.43 -5.84 15.90
C LYS A 192 -7.53 -4.81 15.67
N THR A 193 -8.74 -5.17 16.03
CA THR A 193 -9.92 -4.30 15.89
C THR A 193 -10.16 -3.51 17.16
N GLY A 194 -10.76 -2.34 17.01
CA GLY A 194 -11.21 -1.49 18.11
C GLY A 194 -12.40 -0.64 17.68
N SER A 195 -13.04 0.00 18.64
CA SER A 195 -14.20 0.86 18.43
C SER A 195 -13.85 2.32 18.69
N GLY A 196 -14.45 3.23 17.92
CA GLY A 196 -14.28 4.67 18.10
C GLY A 196 -13.36 5.30 17.05
N SER A 197 -13.09 6.60 17.19
CA SER A 197 -12.18 7.34 16.30
C SER A 197 -10.73 6.88 16.47
N LEU A 198 -10.32 6.60 17.70
CA LEU A 198 -9.01 6.07 18.03
C LEU A 198 -9.11 4.56 18.29
N VAL A 199 -8.56 3.77 17.36
CA VAL A 199 -8.41 2.32 17.53
C VAL A 199 -7.14 2.06 18.31
N VAL A 200 -7.24 1.39 19.46
CA VAL A 200 -6.10 1.06 20.33
C VAL A 200 -5.95 -0.45 20.45
N ALA A 201 -4.71 -0.93 20.38
CA ALA A 201 -4.40 -2.34 20.57
C ALA A 201 -3.14 -2.55 21.41
N ASP A 202 -3.16 -3.59 22.24
CA ASP A 202 -1.99 -4.14 22.91
C ASP A 202 -1.22 -5.05 21.95
N LEU A 203 0.07 -4.77 21.77
CA LEU A 203 0.96 -5.50 20.89
C LEU A 203 2.10 -6.12 21.68
N GLN A 204 2.38 -7.39 21.39
CA GLN A 204 3.56 -8.07 21.94
C GLN A 204 4.80 -7.63 21.16
N LYS A 205 5.84 -7.17 21.85
CA LYS A 205 7.05 -6.59 21.21
C LYS A 205 7.75 -7.53 20.22
N ASP A 206 7.68 -8.84 20.47
CA ASP A 206 8.40 -9.87 19.73
C ASP A 206 7.49 -10.77 18.87
N CYS A 207 6.17 -10.52 18.87
CA CYS A 207 5.13 -11.32 18.20
C CYS A 207 5.00 -12.80 18.66
N GLU A 208 5.82 -13.25 19.61
CA GLU A 208 5.85 -14.66 20.02
C GLU A 208 4.53 -15.14 20.64
N ASN A 209 4.11 -16.37 20.30
CA ASN A 209 2.95 -17.07 20.87
C ASN A 209 1.55 -16.55 20.50
N GLU A 210 1.41 -15.64 19.53
CA GLU A 210 0.08 -15.28 19.06
C GLU A 210 -0.50 -16.34 18.10
N VAL A 211 -1.81 -16.59 18.22
CA VAL A 211 -2.53 -17.52 17.35
C VAL A 211 -2.66 -16.89 15.97
N ALA A 212 -2.15 -17.60 14.94
CA ALA A 212 -2.22 -17.14 13.57
C ALA A 212 -3.68 -16.96 13.14
N ALA A 213 -4.03 -15.82 12.54
CA ALA A 213 -5.34 -15.50 11.98
C ALA A 213 -5.23 -15.28 10.46
N VAL A 214 -6.39 -15.23 9.79
CA VAL A 214 -6.44 -14.92 8.36
C VAL A 214 -5.93 -13.49 8.14
N PRO A 215 -4.97 -13.24 7.22
CA PRO A 215 -4.52 -11.89 6.86
C PRO A 215 -5.59 -11.19 6.00
N LEU A 216 -6.73 -10.92 6.63
CA LEU A 216 -7.94 -10.43 5.99
C LEU A 216 -7.88 -8.92 5.74
N VAL A 217 -8.18 -8.53 4.51
CA VAL A 217 -8.56 -7.16 4.17
C VAL A 217 -10.08 -7.06 4.25
N ILE A 218 -10.59 -6.37 5.28
CA ILE A 218 -11.99 -5.98 5.37
C ILE A 218 -12.17 -4.78 4.44
N ALA A 219 -12.72 -5.02 3.26
CA ALA A 219 -12.76 -4.01 2.21
C ALA A 219 -13.91 -3.00 2.41
N PRO A 220 -13.62 -1.69 2.56
CA PRO A 220 -14.56 -0.63 2.20
C PRO A 220 -14.82 -0.61 0.67
N GLU A 221 -15.94 0.00 0.29
CA GLU A 221 -16.51 0.04 -1.07
C GLU A 221 -15.62 0.70 -2.16
N ASN A 222 -14.51 1.37 -1.79
CA ASN A 222 -13.77 2.28 -2.69
C ASN A 222 -12.37 1.81 -3.13
N PHE A 223 -12.03 0.52 -2.99
CA PHE A 223 -10.74 0.04 -3.49
C PHE A 223 -10.79 -0.26 -5.00
N LEU A 224 -9.77 0.21 -5.73
CA LEU A 224 -9.59 -0.16 -7.15
C LEU A 224 -9.49 -1.68 -7.29
N ALA A 225 -10.27 -2.27 -8.18
CA ALA A 225 -10.14 -3.69 -8.50
C ALA A 225 -8.83 -3.95 -9.27
N GLU A 226 -8.25 -5.13 -9.15
CA GLU A 226 -7.10 -5.52 -9.97
C GLU A 226 -7.51 -5.57 -11.44
N ASP A 227 -6.70 -4.96 -12.31
CA ASP A 227 -6.89 -5.09 -13.75
C ASP A 227 -6.41 -6.47 -14.21
N LEU A 228 -7.36 -7.36 -14.47
CA LEU A 228 -7.09 -8.72 -14.94
C LEU A 228 -6.80 -8.80 -16.45
N SER A 229 -6.78 -7.68 -17.19
CA SER A 229 -6.52 -7.65 -18.63
C SER A 229 -5.16 -8.26 -19.02
N LEU A 230 -4.17 -8.17 -18.13
CA LEU A 230 -2.82 -8.73 -18.31
C LEU A 230 -2.70 -10.19 -17.87
N TYR A 231 -3.76 -10.78 -17.30
CA TYR A 231 -3.74 -12.14 -16.76
C TYR A 231 -4.26 -13.14 -17.79
N VAL A 232 -3.75 -14.36 -17.73
CA VAL A 232 -4.46 -15.50 -18.33
C VAL A 232 -5.55 -15.90 -17.35
N MET A 233 -6.80 -15.78 -17.76
CA MET A 233 -7.96 -16.06 -16.91
C MET A 233 -8.91 -17.08 -17.52
N LYS A 234 -9.53 -17.86 -16.64
CA LYS A 234 -10.64 -18.79 -16.96
C LYS A 234 -11.77 -18.54 -15.99
N GLN A 235 -12.98 -18.40 -16.50
CA GLN A 235 -14.17 -18.26 -15.66
C GLN A 235 -14.39 -19.56 -14.86
N LEU A 236 -14.71 -19.40 -13.57
CA LEU A 236 -15.05 -20.49 -12.67
C LEU A 236 -16.36 -21.16 -13.12
N ASP A 237 -16.34 -22.48 -13.26
CA ASP A 237 -17.55 -23.26 -13.50
C ASP A 237 -18.24 -23.54 -12.17
N LEU A 238 -19.26 -22.73 -11.85
CA LEU A 238 -20.01 -22.86 -10.60
C LEU A 238 -20.73 -24.21 -10.48
N GLN A 239 -21.19 -24.80 -11.58
CA GLN A 239 -21.90 -26.08 -11.55
C GLN A 239 -20.94 -27.23 -11.24
N ALA A 240 -19.78 -27.25 -11.89
CA ALA A 240 -18.73 -28.21 -11.60
C ALA A 240 -18.22 -28.05 -10.16
N SER A 241 -18.06 -26.80 -9.70
CA SER A 241 -17.54 -26.48 -8.36
C SER A 241 -18.42 -26.99 -7.22
N ALA A 242 -19.73 -27.19 -7.42
CA ALA A 242 -20.60 -27.77 -6.39
C ALA A 242 -20.20 -29.21 -5.99
N ASN A 243 -19.49 -29.92 -6.88
CA ASN A 243 -18.94 -31.25 -6.62
C ASN A 243 -17.45 -31.24 -6.25
N GLY A 244 -16.81 -30.06 -6.28
CA GLY A 244 -15.37 -29.90 -6.16
C GLY A 244 -14.67 -30.24 -7.47
N TYR A 245 -13.83 -29.34 -7.97
CA TYR A 245 -13.05 -29.57 -9.17
C TYR A 245 -11.71 -28.83 -9.14
N THR A 246 -10.78 -29.30 -9.96
CA THR A 246 -9.44 -28.73 -10.10
C THR A 246 -9.25 -28.15 -11.50
N GLU A 247 -8.66 -26.97 -11.57
CA GLU A 247 -8.27 -26.30 -12.81
C GLU A 247 -6.85 -25.78 -12.73
N THR A 248 -6.07 -26.00 -13.78
CA THR A 248 -4.71 -25.48 -13.88
C THR A 248 -4.66 -24.39 -14.94
N ILE A 249 -4.17 -23.21 -14.55
CA ILE A 249 -4.01 -22.07 -15.46
C ILE A 249 -2.55 -21.68 -15.47
N CYS A 250 -2.01 -21.49 -16.68
CA CYS A 250 -0.62 -21.14 -16.87
C CYS A 250 -0.49 -19.82 -17.60
N HIS A 251 0.40 -18.96 -17.12
CA HIS A 251 0.89 -17.80 -17.85
C HIS A 251 2.40 -17.95 -18.03
N ARG A 252 2.84 -18.11 -19.29
CA ARG A 252 4.23 -18.41 -19.66
C ARG A 252 4.69 -19.71 -18.96
N SER A 253 5.80 -19.66 -18.22
CA SER A 253 6.38 -20.80 -17.50
C SER A 253 5.79 -21.03 -16.10
N PHE A 254 4.82 -20.22 -15.66
CA PHE A 254 4.25 -20.28 -14.32
C PHE A 254 2.80 -20.78 -14.38
N CYS A 255 2.48 -21.75 -13.53
CA CYS A 255 1.16 -22.39 -13.48
C CYS A 255 0.61 -22.39 -12.05
N CYS A 256 -0.68 -22.09 -11.94
CA CYS A 256 -1.45 -22.14 -10.70
C CYS A 256 -2.49 -23.24 -10.82
N GLU A 257 -2.50 -24.16 -9.85
CA GLU A 257 -3.53 -25.16 -9.67
C GLU A 257 -4.57 -24.64 -8.67
N PHE A 258 -5.82 -24.56 -9.10
CA PHE A 258 -6.95 -24.10 -8.30
C PHE A 258 -7.86 -25.29 -8.04
N TYR A 259 -8.05 -25.66 -6.78
CA TYR A 259 -9.12 -26.53 -6.35
C TYR A 259 -10.23 -25.70 -5.71
N VAL A 260 -11.46 -25.83 -6.22
CA VAL A 260 -12.60 -25.05 -5.73
C VAL A 260 -13.80 -25.95 -5.50
N LYS A 261 -14.36 -25.87 -4.30
CA LYS A 261 -15.62 -26.51 -3.92
C LYS A 261 -16.58 -25.48 -3.34
N THR A 262 -17.74 -25.32 -3.96
CA THR A 262 -18.80 -24.41 -3.51
C THR A 262 -19.96 -25.18 -2.90
N ALA A 263 -20.75 -24.50 -2.06
CA ALA A 263 -21.99 -25.05 -1.54
C ALA A 263 -23.02 -25.29 -2.66
N LYS A 264 -23.83 -26.34 -2.60
CA LYS A 264 -24.72 -26.77 -3.70
C LYS A 264 -25.79 -25.76 -4.15
N ASP A 265 -26.10 -24.75 -3.35
CA ASP A 265 -27.17 -23.77 -3.60
C ASP A 265 -26.68 -22.48 -4.30
N VAL A 266 -25.62 -22.53 -5.11
CA VAL A 266 -25.05 -21.30 -5.73
C VAL A 266 -26.00 -20.69 -6.76
N LYS A 267 -26.33 -19.39 -6.58
CA LYS A 267 -27.02 -18.59 -7.59
C LYS A 267 -26.09 -18.31 -8.79
N THR A 268 -26.56 -18.65 -9.99
CA THR A 268 -25.83 -18.63 -11.27
C THR A 268 -25.42 -17.24 -11.79
N GLU A 269 -25.80 -16.16 -11.12
CA GLU A 269 -25.47 -14.78 -11.54
C GLU A 269 -24.09 -14.33 -11.05
N SER A 270 -23.38 -15.15 -10.27
CA SER A 270 -22.06 -14.81 -9.75
C SER A 270 -20.96 -15.14 -10.74
N THR A 271 -20.07 -14.17 -10.99
CA THR A 271 -18.92 -14.34 -11.87
C THR A 271 -17.64 -14.34 -11.05
N TYR A 272 -16.96 -15.48 -11.07
CA TYR A 272 -15.63 -15.64 -10.51
C TYR A 272 -14.67 -16.03 -11.63
N ASN A 273 -13.45 -15.51 -11.55
CA ASN A 273 -12.39 -15.78 -12.48
C ASN A 273 -11.19 -16.36 -11.72
N LEU A 274 -10.66 -17.44 -12.26
CA LEU A 274 -9.37 -17.98 -11.89
C LEU A 274 -8.35 -17.31 -12.81
N ALA A 275 -7.32 -16.67 -12.24
CA ALA A 275 -6.38 -15.86 -13.01
C ALA A 275 -4.93 -16.11 -12.59
N THR A 276 -4.03 -16.12 -13.58
CA THR A 276 -2.60 -16.34 -13.40
C THR A 276 -1.79 -15.28 -14.14
N PHE A 277 -0.78 -14.73 -13.46
CA PHE A 277 0.15 -13.76 -14.03
C PHE A 277 1.60 -14.13 -13.75
N ASN A 278 2.47 -13.88 -14.73
CA ASN A 278 3.92 -14.03 -14.62
C ASN A 278 4.60 -13.01 -15.52
N GLY A 279 5.08 -11.92 -14.92
CA GLY A 279 5.59 -10.78 -15.66
C GLY A 279 6.11 -9.67 -14.76
N VAL A 280 6.50 -8.56 -15.37
CA VAL A 280 6.95 -7.35 -14.68
C VAL A 280 5.85 -6.30 -14.74
N ARG A 281 5.53 -5.70 -13.59
CA ARG A 281 4.56 -4.61 -13.46
C ARG A 281 5.28 -3.33 -13.05
N PRO A 282 4.97 -2.19 -13.69
CA PRO A 282 5.42 -0.89 -13.19
C PRO A 282 4.79 -0.63 -11.82
N PHE A 283 5.55 -0.04 -10.91
CA PHE A 283 5.13 0.28 -9.54
C PHE A 283 5.76 1.62 -9.12
N GLY A 284 4.92 2.63 -8.92
CA GLY A 284 5.39 4.00 -8.75
C GLY A 284 6.13 4.54 -9.99
N ALA A 285 6.71 5.73 -9.86
CA ALA A 285 7.30 6.43 -11.00
C ALA A 285 8.54 5.73 -11.60
N ASN A 286 9.33 5.03 -10.78
CA ASN A 286 10.67 4.56 -11.15
C ASN A 286 10.96 3.10 -10.77
N HIS A 287 9.96 2.32 -10.33
CA HIS A 287 10.19 0.93 -9.95
C HIS A 287 9.39 -0.02 -10.84
N ASN A 288 9.96 -1.20 -11.03
CA ASN A 288 9.32 -2.31 -11.70
C ASN A 288 9.43 -3.50 -10.76
N VAL A 289 8.33 -4.24 -10.61
CA VAL A 289 8.27 -5.39 -9.73
C VAL A 289 7.99 -6.63 -10.58
N ALA A 290 8.90 -7.59 -10.54
CA ALA A 290 8.66 -8.91 -11.13
C ALA A 290 7.73 -9.71 -10.22
N THR A 291 6.63 -10.19 -10.79
CA THR A 291 5.53 -10.79 -10.03
C THR A 291 5.06 -12.11 -10.65
N GLN A 292 4.76 -13.05 -9.77
CA GLN A 292 4.05 -14.28 -10.07
C GLN A 292 2.78 -14.26 -9.22
N ILE A 293 1.60 -14.36 -9.83
CA ILE A 293 0.33 -14.15 -9.12
C ILE A 293 -0.64 -15.26 -9.50
N CYS A 294 -1.24 -15.88 -8.49
CA CYS A 294 -2.40 -16.75 -8.62
C CYS A 294 -3.56 -16.09 -7.88
N VAL A 295 -4.70 -15.85 -8.52
CA VAL A 295 -5.84 -15.23 -7.83
C VAL A 295 -7.17 -15.77 -8.34
N LEU A 296 -8.05 -16.10 -7.40
CA LEU A 296 -9.48 -16.24 -7.59
C LEU A 296 -10.10 -14.88 -7.26
N SER A 297 -10.69 -14.25 -8.27
CA SER A 297 -11.30 -12.92 -8.16
C SER A 297 -12.76 -12.97 -8.59
N GLY A 298 -13.65 -12.39 -7.82
CA GLY A 298 -15.08 -12.31 -8.14
C GLY A 298 -15.75 -11.08 -7.53
N SER A 299 -17.01 -10.86 -7.92
CA SER A 299 -17.87 -9.85 -7.31
C SER A 299 -18.34 -10.29 -5.92
N GLN A 300 -18.80 -9.35 -5.08
CA GLN A 300 -19.35 -9.56 -3.72
C GLN A 300 -20.68 -10.35 -3.72
N ASN A 301 -20.73 -11.45 -4.44
CA ASN A 301 -21.92 -12.27 -4.53
C ASN A 301 -21.86 -13.39 -3.49
N ASN A 302 -23.03 -13.79 -3.01
CA ASN A 302 -23.29 -14.79 -1.95
C ASN A 302 -22.89 -16.22 -2.35
N VAL A 303 -21.67 -16.42 -2.84
CA VAL A 303 -21.07 -17.73 -3.07
C VAL A 303 -20.37 -18.13 -1.78
N ASN A 304 -20.83 -19.26 -1.22
CA ASN A 304 -20.18 -19.90 -0.10
C ASN A 304 -19.23 -20.96 -0.64
N PHE A 305 -17.94 -20.79 -0.35
CA PHE A 305 -16.91 -21.76 -0.68
C PHE A 305 -16.77 -22.72 0.49
N GLU A 306 -16.97 -24.01 0.24
CA GLU A 306 -16.64 -25.04 1.23
C GLU A 306 -15.12 -25.15 1.36
N ILE A 307 -14.40 -25.18 0.23
CA ILE A 307 -12.94 -25.25 0.17
C ILE A 307 -12.44 -24.46 -1.04
N ILE A 308 -11.42 -23.62 -0.84
CA ILE A 308 -10.58 -23.07 -1.90
C ILE A 308 -9.14 -23.45 -1.58
N SER A 309 -8.44 -24.06 -2.53
CA SER A 309 -7.01 -24.34 -2.42
C SER A 309 -6.30 -23.87 -3.69
N ILE A 310 -5.21 -23.13 -3.53
CA ILE A 310 -4.35 -22.66 -4.61
C ILE A 310 -2.96 -23.19 -4.35
N THR A 311 -2.42 -23.95 -5.30
CA THR A 311 -1.05 -24.46 -5.25
C THR A 311 -0.27 -24.02 -6.48
N ALA A 312 0.94 -23.50 -6.27
CA ALA A 312 1.84 -23.12 -7.35
C ALA A 312 3.30 -23.25 -6.96
N ASN A 313 4.17 -23.42 -7.97
CA ASN A 313 5.62 -23.45 -7.79
C ASN A 313 6.21 -22.09 -8.17
N PHE A 314 6.61 -21.34 -7.16
CA PHE A 314 7.22 -20.03 -7.32
C PHE A 314 8.73 -20.13 -7.54
N THR A 315 9.28 -19.15 -8.24
CA THR A 315 10.73 -19.06 -8.47
C THR A 315 11.47 -18.88 -7.15
N LYS A 316 12.61 -19.56 -7.00
CA LYS A 316 13.47 -19.44 -5.81
C LYS A 316 13.84 -17.97 -5.56
N GLN A 317 13.88 -17.56 -4.29
CA GLN A 317 14.10 -16.18 -3.83
C GLN A 317 12.93 -15.22 -4.05
N SER A 318 11.77 -15.70 -4.52
CA SER A 318 10.56 -14.89 -4.46
C SER A 318 10.03 -14.87 -3.02
N SER A 319 9.51 -13.74 -2.58
CA SER A 319 8.76 -13.65 -1.32
C SER A 319 7.28 -13.85 -1.63
N GLN A 320 6.60 -14.76 -0.95
CA GLN A 320 5.19 -15.07 -1.20
C GLN A 320 4.26 -14.57 -0.09
N TYR A 321 3.13 -14.03 -0.51
CA TYR A 321 2.20 -13.30 0.32
C TYR A 321 0.76 -13.78 0.06
N PRO A 322 0.03 -14.28 1.06
CA PRO A 322 -1.37 -14.68 0.89
C PRO A 322 -2.28 -13.44 0.79
N ILE A 323 -3.09 -13.37 -0.25
CA ILE A 323 -4.12 -12.35 -0.45
C ILE A 323 -5.46 -12.94 -0.02
N VAL A 324 -6.10 -12.33 0.97
CA VAL A 324 -7.47 -12.68 1.37
C VAL A 324 -8.28 -11.41 1.56
N GLN A 325 -9.28 -11.22 0.70
CA GLN A 325 -10.19 -10.08 0.74
C GLN A 325 -11.64 -10.60 0.80
N SER A 326 -12.34 -10.24 1.87
CA SER A 326 -13.74 -10.64 2.10
C SER A 326 -14.50 -9.53 2.83
N THR A 327 -15.82 -9.49 2.65
CA THR A 327 -16.72 -8.63 3.45
C THR A 327 -17.21 -9.32 4.72
N ALA A 328 -16.95 -10.62 4.86
CA ALA A 328 -17.29 -11.41 6.04
C ALA A 328 -16.05 -11.66 6.91
N VAL A 329 -16.26 -11.77 8.22
CA VAL A 329 -15.23 -12.27 9.14
C VAL A 329 -15.05 -13.76 8.89
N LEU A 330 -13.81 -14.17 8.61
CA LEU A 330 -13.46 -15.56 8.31
C LEU A 330 -12.94 -16.28 9.56
N PRO A 331 -13.28 -17.57 9.74
CA PRO A 331 -12.79 -18.34 10.86
C PRO A 331 -11.29 -18.63 10.72
N THR A 332 -10.55 -18.35 11.79
CA THR A 332 -9.10 -18.53 11.86
C THR A 332 -8.62 -19.95 11.59
N GLU A 333 -9.32 -20.96 12.13
CA GLU A 333 -8.95 -22.38 12.02
C GLU A 333 -9.09 -22.94 10.59
N ALA A 334 -9.75 -22.19 9.71
CA ALA A 334 -10.04 -22.62 8.35
C ALA A 334 -8.98 -22.18 7.33
N PHE A 335 -7.91 -21.49 7.76
CA PHE A 335 -6.92 -20.91 6.88
C PHE A 335 -5.56 -21.56 7.06
N ASN A 336 -4.93 -21.92 5.94
CA ASN A 336 -3.59 -22.48 5.92
C ASN A 336 -2.76 -21.84 4.81
N PHE A 337 -1.53 -21.43 5.13
CA PHE A 337 -0.56 -20.92 4.17
C PHE A 337 0.79 -21.59 4.42
N GLU A 338 1.18 -22.45 3.49
CA GLU A 338 2.37 -23.28 3.62
C GLU A 338 3.34 -23.04 2.46
N VAL A 339 4.62 -22.87 2.79
CA VAL A 339 5.72 -22.71 1.83
C VAL A 339 6.70 -23.87 2.01
N LYS A 340 6.82 -24.74 1.00
CA LYS A 340 7.75 -25.88 0.98
C LYS A 340 8.88 -25.62 -0.01
N ASN A 341 10.12 -25.68 0.48
CA ASN A 341 11.30 -25.50 -0.36
C ASN A 341 11.74 -26.84 -0.98
N ASN A 342 11.70 -26.93 -2.30
CA ASN A 342 12.09 -28.13 -3.06
C ASN A 342 13.49 -27.98 -3.70
N GLY A 343 14.33 -27.05 -3.22
CA GLY A 343 15.70 -26.82 -3.66
C GLY A 343 15.84 -25.95 -4.93
N VAL A 344 14.88 -26.06 -5.86
CA VAL A 344 14.84 -25.31 -7.14
C VAL A 344 13.69 -24.31 -7.20
N THR A 345 12.54 -24.65 -6.60
CA THR A 345 11.34 -23.81 -6.53
C THR A 345 10.78 -23.85 -5.10
N GLU A 346 9.94 -22.87 -4.78
CA GLU A 346 9.15 -22.83 -3.56
C GLU A 346 7.72 -23.21 -3.91
N GLN A 347 7.30 -24.41 -3.49
CA GLN A 347 5.93 -24.84 -3.64
C GLN A 347 5.10 -24.17 -2.55
N VAL A 348 4.12 -23.39 -2.95
CA VAL A 348 3.26 -22.65 -2.03
C VAL A 348 1.84 -23.15 -2.18
N THR A 349 1.23 -23.45 -1.04
CA THR A 349 -0.16 -23.89 -0.95
C THR A 349 -0.91 -22.96 -0.01
N LEU A 350 -2.00 -22.39 -0.51
CA LEU A 350 -2.90 -21.50 0.22
C LEU A 350 -4.29 -22.11 0.25
N GLU A 351 -4.84 -22.33 1.44
CA GLU A 351 -6.11 -23.02 1.62
C GLU A 351 -7.04 -22.23 2.55
N LEU A 352 -8.32 -22.26 2.21
CA LEU A 352 -9.39 -21.69 2.99
C LEU A 352 -10.60 -22.62 2.98
N GLU A 353 -11.04 -23.05 4.16
CA GLU A 353 -12.31 -23.74 4.36
C GLU A 353 -13.42 -22.74 4.76
N ASN A 354 -14.67 -23.04 4.40
CA ASN A 354 -15.85 -22.27 4.79
C ASN A 354 -15.75 -20.75 4.48
N GLY A 355 -15.15 -20.40 3.33
CA GLY A 355 -15.01 -19.03 2.86
C GLY A 355 -16.36 -18.42 2.45
N LYS A 356 -16.68 -17.24 3.00
CA LYS A 356 -17.91 -16.49 2.68
C LYS A 356 -17.55 -15.12 2.12
N ASN A 357 -18.35 -14.65 1.15
CA ASN A 357 -18.23 -13.33 0.52
C ASN A 357 -16.79 -12.98 0.10
N ILE A 358 -16.09 -13.97 -0.46
CA ILE A 358 -14.71 -13.81 -0.91
C ILE A 358 -14.70 -12.97 -2.18
N MET A 359 -13.94 -11.88 -2.20
CA MET A 359 -13.73 -11.09 -3.42
C MET A 359 -12.44 -11.46 -4.11
N ASN A 360 -11.35 -11.54 -3.35
CA ASN A 360 -10.04 -11.93 -3.85
C ASN A 360 -9.43 -12.95 -2.90
N PHE A 361 -8.98 -14.07 -3.45
CA PHE A 361 -8.24 -15.10 -2.74
C PHE A 361 -7.09 -15.59 -3.61
N GLY A 362 -5.85 -15.44 -3.15
CA GLY A 362 -4.71 -15.64 -4.03
C GLY A 362 -3.36 -15.63 -3.35
N ILE A 363 -2.32 -15.95 -4.12
CA ILE A 363 -0.93 -15.87 -3.69
C ILE A 363 -0.23 -14.85 -4.57
N PHE A 364 0.43 -13.89 -3.94
CA PHE A 364 1.28 -12.92 -4.59
C PHE A 364 2.75 -13.26 -4.33
N GLY A 365 3.48 -13.59 -5.38
CA GLY A 365 4.92 -13.80 -5.36
C GLY A 365 5.65 -12.58 -5.91
N LYS A 366 6.55 -12.01 -5.10
CA LYS A 366 7.45 -10.93 -5.50
C LYS A 366 8.86 -11.46 -5.71
N ASN A 367 9.46 -11.24 -6.87
CA ASN A 367 10.89 -11.50 -7.06
C ASN A 367 11.66 -10.17 -7.07
N ALA A 368 12.51 -9.98 -6.08
CA ALA A 368 13.26 -8.73 -5.90
C ALA A 368 14.62 -8.69 -6.61
N ASN A 369 15.07 -9.83 -7.15
CA ASN A 369 16.41 -9.98 -7.74
C ASN A 369 16.39 -10.14 -9.27
N VAL A 370 15.30 -9.71 -9.93
CA VAL A 370 15.23 -9.80 -11.39
C VAL A 370 15.98 -8.63 -12.02
N ASP A 371 17.00 -8.95 -12.80
CA ASP A 371 17.70 -8.01 -13.68
C ASP A 371 16.73 -7.60 -14.80
N LEU A 372 16.00 -6.51 -14.57
CA LEU A 372 14.88 -6.02 -15.39
C LEU A 372 15.26 -5.78 -16.86
N GLU A 373 16.55 -5.60 -17.15
CA GLU A 373 17.08 -5.34 -18.50
C GLU A 373 17.26 -6.60 -19.35
N LYS A 374 17.29 -7.81 -18.76
CA LYS A 374 17.57 -9.05 -19.51
C LYS A 374 16.38 -9.98 -19.70
N ASP A 375 15.47 -10.07 -18.72
CA ASP A 375 14.57 -11.22 -18.62
C ASP A 375 13.09 -10.93 -18.95
N TYR A 376 12.69 -9.66 -19.13
CA TYR A 376 11.27 -9.31 -19.32
C TYR A 376 11.00 -8.24 -20.38
N VAL A 377 9.99 -8.51 -21.22
CA VAL A 377 9.30 -7.50 -22.04
C VAL A 377 8.32 -6.75 -21.12
N VAL A 378 8.51 -5.44 -20.96
CA VAL A 378 7.57 -4.56 -20.24
C VAL A 378 6.25 -4.54 -21.01
N GLU A 379 5.20 -5.15 -20.49
CA GLU A 379 3.86 -5.04 -21.06
C GLU A 379 3.29 -3.67 -20.67
N LYS A 380 3.26 -2.75 -21.65
CA LYS A 380 2.56 -1.46 -21.54
C LYS A 380 1.23 -1.58 -22.27
N ASN A 381 0.13 -1.12 -21.65
CA ASN A 381 -1.15 -1.01 -22.32
C ASN A 381 -1.03 -0.11 -23.55
N SER A 382 -1.56 -0.55 -24.69
CA SER A 382 -1.45 0.16 -25.98
C SER A 382 -2.33 1.42 -26.08
N THR A 383 -2.99 1.82 -24.99
CA THR A 383 -3.90 2.97 -24.94
C THR A 383 -3.32 4.20 -24.25
N ASP A 384 -2.23 4.08 -23.48
CA ASP A 384 -1.69 5.22 -22.70
C ASP A 384 -0.75 6.13 -23.50
N LYS A 385 -0.56 5.84 -24.78
CA LYS A 385 0.36 6.56 -25.66
C LYS A 385 -0.14 7.92 -26.15
N VAL A 386 -1.35 8.33 -25.76
CA VAL A 386 -1.92 9.61 -26.23
C VAL A 386 -2.13 10.60 -25.10
N GLU A 387 -2.25 10.17 -23.85
CA GLU A 387 -2.54 11.10 -22.74
C GLU A 387 -1.28 11.49 -21.94
N SER A 388 -0.35 10.55 -21.72
CA SER A 388 0.94 10.84 -21.05
C SER A 388 1.86 11.72 -21.91
N ASP A 389 1.96 11.39 -23.21
CA ASP A 389 2.74 12.18 -24.18
C ASP A 389 2.13 13.57 -24.42
N PHE A 390 0.81 13.75 -24.30
CA PHE A 390 0.19 15.07 -24.44
C PHE A 390 0.50 15.98 -23.25
N VAL A 391 0.45 15.46 -22.02
CA VAL A 391 0.71 16.25 -20.81
C VAL A 391 2.20 16.59 -20.69
N GLU A 392 3.11 15.67 -21.01
CA GLU A 392 4.56 15.97 -21.06
C GLU A 392 4.92 16.98 -22.17
N TYR A 393 4.19 16.97 -23.30
CA TYR A 393 4.41 17.95 -24.38
C TYR A 393 3.94 19.36 -24.01
N PHE A 394 2.88 19.50 -23.19
CA PHE A 394 2.40 20.82 -22.74
C PHE A 394 3.22 21.43 -21.60
N PHE A 395 3.92 20.62 -20.80
CA PHE A 395 4.76 21.08 -19.68
C PHE A 395 6.26 21.10 -20.00
N ASN A 396 6.64 20.97 -21.27
CA ASN A 396 8.02 21.15 -21.69
C ASN A 396 8.36 22.65 -21.75
N GLU A 397 9.49 23.06 -21.16
CA GLU A 397 9.89 24.49 -21.04
C GLU A 397 9.87 25.21 -22.41
N ASP A 398 10.24 24.51 -23.48
CA ASP A 398 10.24 25.03 -24.86
C ASP A 398 8.84 25.43 -25.37
N VAL A 399 7.78 24.70 -24.96
CA VAL A 399 6.41 24.96 -25.40
C VAL A 399 5.80 26.11 -24.60
N GLN A 400 6.14 26.22 -23.32
CA GLN A 400 5.71 27.33 -22.48
C GLN A 400 6.37 28.65 -22.93
N GLU A 401 7.66 28.65 -23.28
CA GLU A 401 8.33 29.80 -23.89
C GLU A 401 7.72 30.19 -25.25
N PHE A 402 7.33 29.21 -26.07
CA PHE A 402 6.66 29.46 -27.34
C PHE A 402 5.27 30.10 -27.16
N VAL A 403 4.48 29.62 -26.18
CA VAL A 403 3.17 30.19 -25.86
C VAL A 403 3.31 31.59 -25.28
N ASP A 404 4.24 31.83 -24.37
CA ASP A 404 4.52 33.17 -23.82
C ASP A 404 4.98 34.14 -24.91
N TYR A 405 5.84 33.70 -25.83
CA TYR A 405 6.27 34.50 -26.97
C TYR A 405 5.10 34.88 -27.91
N LEU A 406 4.23 33.93 -28.25
CA LEU A 406 3.04 34.20 -29.05
C LEU A 406 2.07 35.15 -28.34
N TRP A 407 1.90 34.98 -27.04
CA TRP A 407 0.98 35.78 -26.23
C TRP A 407 1.46 37.22 -26.05
N ILE A 408 2.78 37.42 -25.88
CA ILE A 408 3.41 38.74 -25.89
C ILE A 408 3.20 39.42 -27.25
N ARG A 409 3.43 38.72 -28.36
CA ARG A 409 3.23 39.30 -29.70
C ARG A 409 1.77 39.65 -29.98
N LEU A 410 0.83 38.81 -29.54
CA LEU A 410 -0.60 39.08 -29.68
C LEU A 410 -1.00 40.34 -28.90
N ARG A 411 -0.52 40.51 -27.66
CA ARG A 411 -0.77 41.71 -26.86
C ARG A 411 -0.22 42.98 -27.50
N VAL A 412 1.02 42.93 -28.01
CA VAL A 412 1.61 44.08 -28.73
C VAL A 412 0.75 44.45 -29.93
N LEU A 413 0.29 43.47 -30.70
CA LEU A 413 -0.55 43.70 -31.89
C LEU A 413 -1.92 44.28 -31.50
N ILE A 414 -2.55 43.79 -30.44
CA ILE A 414 -3.81 44.34 -29.91
C ILE A 414 -3.64 45.80 -29.46
N VAL A 415 -2.53 46.13 -28.79
CA VAL A 415 -2.25 47.51 -28.35
C VAL A 415 -2.01 48.43 -29.54
N VAL A 416 -1.23 48.01 -30.53
CA VAL A 416 -0.97 48.79 -31.75
C VAL A 416 -2.25 49.03 -32.55
N VAL A 417 -3.09 48.00 -32.71
CA VAL A 417 -4.38 48.13 -33.40
C VAL A 417 -5.33 49.04 -32.60
N SER A 418 -5.34 48.95 -31.27
CA SER A 418 -6.16 49.82 -30.42
C SER A 418 -5.74 51.30 -30.51
N ILE A 419 -4.44 51.58 -30.61
CA ILE A 419 -3.92 52.94 -30.83
C ILE A 419 -4.31 53.45 -32.22
N TYR A 420 -4.21 52.60 -33.25
CA TYR A 420 -4.59 52.97 -34.62
C TYR A 420 -6.10 53.27 -34.76
N PHE A 421 -6.96 52.53 -34.04
CA PHE A 421 -8.39 52.83 -33.97
C PHE A 421 -8.70 54.11 -33.19
N LEU A 422 -7.92 54.43 -32.15
CA LEU A 422 -8.06 55.67 -31.37
C LEU A 422 -7.56 56.91 -32.13
N GLU A 423 -6.60 56.78 -33.05
CA GLU A 423 -6.17 57.89 -33.94
C GLU A 423 -7.13 58.14 -35.12
N MET A 424 -7.97 57.16 -35.48
CA MET A 424 -8.99 57.31 -36.54
C MET A 424 -10.36 57.76 -36.04
N MET A 425 -10.54 57.91 -34.73
CA MET A 425 -11.69 58.60 -34.11
C MET A 425 -11.33 60.06 -33.83
#